data_AF-A0A3N5NUH4-F1
#
_entry.id   AF-A0A3N5NUH4-F1
#
_cell.length_a   1.000
_cell.length_b   1.000
_cell.length_c   1.000
_cell.angle_alpha   90.00
_cell.angle_beta   90.00
_cell.angle_gamma   90.00
#
_symmetry.space_group_name_H-M   'P 1'
#
loop_
_entity.id
_entity.type
_entity.pdbx_description
1 polymer ?
#
loop_
_entity_poly.entity_id
_entity_poly.type
_entity_poly.pdbx_seq_one_letter_code
_entity_poly.pdbx_strand_id
1 'polypeptide(L)'
;MTGHLSERTRWAIVMAFAVAMAWVEAASVFYIRALVDRIEPYQADPLPLETMSGALGNVELWREAATLVMIATLGMLAGRTWRRRAGYAALAFGAWDIFYYVFLRLISGWPRTLLDWDILFLLPLPWWGPVIAPVSIALLMILWGTLATQSAEAATDARWPWALGWAGIVLALAVFMIDAWRALPDGRDAVLQVLPTTFNWPLFGAALLLMAAPPAHTGWSAFAFRRRRDRRSLAPWRAA
;
A
#
# COMPACT_ATOMS: atom_id res chain seq x y z
N MET A 1 8.35 30.99 -18.84
CA MET A 1 8.03 29.61 -19.25
C MET A 1 8.11 28.70 -18.03
N THR A 2 7.04 28.55 -17.26
CA THR A 2 6.99 27.53 -16.19
C THR A 2 6.77 26.18 -16.87
N GLY A 3 7.84 25.52 -17.28
CA GLY A 3 7.80 24.20 -17.90
C GLY A 3 7.17 23.20 -16.93
N HIS A 4 5.87 22.93 -17.08
CA HIS A 4 5.21 21.93 -16.26
C HIS A 4 5.73 20.54 -16.66
N LEU A 5 6.32 19.82 -15.69
CA LEU A 5 6.74 18.43 -15.89
C LEU A 5 5.57 17.59 -16.41
N SER A 6 5.86 16.75 -17.41
CA SER A 6 4.88 15.78 -17.93
C SER A 6 4.46 14.79 -16.84
N GLU A 7 3.24 14.26 -16.92
CA GLU A 7 2.75 13.25 -15.94
C GLU A 7 3.60 11.98 -15.94
N ARG A 8 4.24 11.63 -17.07
CA ARG A 8 5.18 10.50 -17.14
C ARG A 8 6.45 10.78 -16.36
N THR A 9 6.98 11.99 -16.50
CA THR A 9 8.18 12.42 -15.76
C THR A 9 7.89 12.48 -14.25
N ARG A 10 6.73 13.02 -13.85
CA ARG A 10 6.31 13.03 -12.44
C ARG A 10 6.15 11.62 -11.87
N TRP A 11 5.51 10.73 -12.62
CA TRP A 11 5.39 9.32 -12.25
C TRP A 11 6.76 8.69 -11.99
N ALA A 12 7.72 8.90 -12.89
CA ALA A 12 9.07 8.36 -12.72
C ALA A 12 9.79 8.94 -11.49
N ILE A 13 9.63 10.24 -11.22
CA ILE A 13 10.19 10.90 -10.04
C ILE A 13 9.55 10.35 -8.75
N VAL A 14 8.23 10.18 -8.71
CA VAL A 14 7.53 9.62 -7.55
C VAL A 14 7.95 8.17 -7.30
N MET A 15 8.08 7.37 -8.36
CA MET A 15 8.61 6.00 -8.24
C MET A 15 10.04 5.99 -7.70
N ALA A 16 10.94 6.81 -8.25
CA ALA A 16 12.32 6.90 -7.78
C ALA A 16 12.40 7.33 -6.31
N PHE A 17 11.58 8.31 -5.91
CA PHE A 17 11.48 8.73 -4.51
C PHE A 17 10.97 7.60 -3.61
N ALA A 18 9.89 6.92 -3.98
CA ALA A 18 9.31 5.85 -3.18
C ALA A 18 10.28 4.67 -3.00
N VAL A 19 11.03 4.33 -4.05
CA VAL A 19 12.09 3.32 -3.99
C VAL A 19 13.21 3.75 -3.05
N ALA A 20 13.73 4.99 -3.18
CA ALA A 20 14.78 5.47 -2.27
C ALA A 20 14.30 5.52 -0.80
N MET A 21 13.06 5.98 -0.58
CA MET A 21 12.41 6.01 0.73
C MET A 21 12.28 4.60 1.32
N ALA A 22 11.92 3.60 0.52
CA ALA A 22 11.83 2.21 0.96
C ALA A 22 13.17 1.64 1.43
N TRP A 23 14.28 2.05 0.81
CA TRP A 23 15.61 1.64 1.27
C TRP A 23 15.92 2.20 2.66
N VAL A 24 15.63 3.49 2.88
CA VAL A 24 15.82 4.13 4.19
C VAL A 24 14.98 3.43 5.26
N GLU A 25 13.74 3.09 4.92
CA GLU A 25 12.85 2.37 5.82
C GLU A 25 13.37 0.97 6.14
N ALA A 26 13.75 0.19 5.14
CA ALA A 26 14.29 -1.15 5.33
C ALA A 26 15.56 -1.14 6.18
N ALA A 27 16.45 -0.17 5.98
CA ALA A 27 17.64 0.01 6.81
C ALA A 27 17.28 0.37 8.26
N SER A 28 16.31 1.26 8.46
CA SER A 28 15.84 1.67 9.79
C SER A 28 15.23 0.48 10.55
N VAL A 29 14.35 -0.28 9.90
CA VAL A 29 13.74 -1.48 10.48
C VAL A 29 14.81 -2.54 10.77
N PHE A 30 15.76 -2.74 9.86
CA PHE A 30 16.87 -3.67 10.10
C PHE A 30 17.67 -3.29 11.34
N TYR A 31 18.06 -2.02 11.49
CA TYR A 31 18.81 -1.59 12.67
C TYR A 31 18.03 -1.81 13.96
N ILE A 32 16.74 -1.48 13.99
CA ILE A 32 15.90 -1.70 15.18
C ILE A 32 15.82 -3.20 15.50
N ARG A 33 15.52 -4.04 14.50
CA ARG A 33 15.43 -5.49 14.65
C ARG A 33 16.76 -6.11 15.09
N ALA A 34 17.89 -5.61 14.59
CA ALA A 34 19.21 -6.06 15.00
C ALA A 34 19.55 -5.68 16.45
N LEU A 35 19.11 -4.50 16.92
CA LEU A 35 19.34 -4.06 18.31
C LEU A 35 18.59 -4.90 19.34
N VAL A 36 17.48 -5.54 18.94
CA VAL A 36 16.61 -6.32 19.82
C VAL A 36 16.69 -7.82 19.58
N ASP A 37 17.61 -8.27 18.73
CA ASP A 37 17.77 -9.67 18.30
C ASP A 37 16.48 -10.29 17.70
N ARG A 38 15.72 -9.47 16.95
CA ARG A 38 14.49 -9.85 16.25
C ARG A 38 14.59 -9.62 14.74
N ILE A 39 15.69 -10.03 14.12
CA ILE A 39 15.88 -9.95 12.66
C ILE A 39 14.75 -10.68 11.93
N GLU A 40 14.35 -11.85 12.44
CA GLU A 40 13.17 -12.59 11.98
C GLU A 40 11.93 -12.14 12.77
N PRO A 41 10.92 -11.53 12.13
CA PRO A 41 9.77 -10.96 12.83
C PRO A 41 8.81 -12.03 13.36
N TYR A 42 8.70 -13.17 12.68
CA TYR A 42 7.81 -14.26 13.07
C TYR A 42 8.57 -15.32 13.89
N GLN A 43 8.67 -15.07 15.20
CA GLN A 43 9.32 -15.97 16.16
C GLN A 43 8.60 -15.91 17.52
N ALA A 44 9.00 -16.78 18.46
CA ALA A 44 8.53 -16.69 19.84
C ALA A 44 8.95 -15.33 20.44
N ASP A 45 8.03 -14.69 21.18
CA ASP A 45 8.20 -13.33 21.69
C ASP A 45 8.52 -12.32 20.56
N PRO A 46 7.57 -12.12 19.61
CA PRO A 46 7.81 -11.35 18.39
C PRO A 46 8.06 -9.86 18.67
N LEU A 47 7.43 -9.31 19.71
CA LEU A 47 7.57 -7.93 20.16
C LEU A 47 7.99 -7.95 21.64
N PRO A 48 9.31 -7.99 21.95
CA PRO A 48 9.81 -8.16 23.31
C PRO A 48 9.25 -7.09 24.25
N LEU A 49 8.52 -7.52 25.28
CA LEU A 49 7.77 -6.61 26.15
C LEU A 49 8.66 -5.54 26.77
N GLU A 50 9.85 -5.89 27.26
CA GLU A 50 10.77 -4.93 27.89
C GLU A 50 11.20 -3.83 26.90
N THR A 51 11.38 -4.19 25.64
CA THR A 51 11.82 -3.27 24.59
C THR A 51 10.66 -2.46 24.01
N MET A 52 9.53 -3.11 23.76
CA MET A 52 8.34 -2.52 23.10
C MET A 52 7.46 -1.72 24.05
N SER A 53 7.57 -1.98 25.36
CA SER A 53 6.95 -1.14 26.40
C SER A 53 7.71 0.16 26.64
N GLY A 54 8.96 0.26 26.16
CA GLY A 54 9.84 1.42 26.34
C GLY A 54 9.89 2.38 25.16
N ALA A 55 10.99 3.13 25.07
CA ALA A 55 11.19 4.17 24.04
C ALA A 55 11.21 3.60 22.61
N LEU A 56 11.69 2.37 22.42
CA LEU A 56 11.83 1.75 21.10
C LEU A 56 10.47 1.48 20.43
N GLY A 57 9.49 0.95 21.16
CA GLY A 57 8.13 0.77 20.63
C GLY A 57 7.45 2.08 20.22
N ASN A 58 7.66 3.16 20.99
CA ASN A 58 7.16 4.48 20.62
C ASN A 58 7.86 5.03 19.36
N VAL A 59 9.17 4.81 19.22
CA VAL A 59 9.92 5.21 18.03
C VAL A 59 9.42 4.48 16.79
N GLU A 60 9.13 3.17 16.88
CA GLU A 60 8.55 2.43 15.75
C GLU A 60 7.17 2.96 15.35
N LEU A 61 6.31 3.24 16.34
CA LEU A 61 4.98 3.80 16.09
C LEU A 61 5.05 5.15 15.36
N TRP A 62 5.93 6.04 15.81
CA TRP A 62 6.11 7.36 15.19
C TRP A 62 6.82 7.28 13.83
N ARG A 63 7.73 6.32 13.64
CA ARG A 63 8.35 6.05 12.34
C ARG A 63 7.29 5.66 11.31
N GLU A 64 6.41 4.71 11.65
CA GLU A 64 5.32 4.31 10.75
C GLU A 64 4.35 5.45 10.46
N ALA A 65 3.96 6.22 11.49
CA ALA A 65 3.14 7.42 11.30
C ALA A 65 3.81 8.43 10.35
N ALA A 66 5.12 8.63 10.50
CA ALA A 66 5.89 9.53 9.64
C ALA A 66 5.92 9.01 8.19
N THR A 67 6.08 7.72 7.96
CA THR A 67 6.01 7.10 6.62
C THR A 67 4.66 7.38 5.96
N LEU A 68 3.55 7.22 6.68
CA LEU A 68 2.21 7.54 6.16
C LEU A 68 2.07 9.03 5.80
N VAL A 69 2.59 9.92 6.65
CA VAL A 69 2.59 11.37 6.40
C VAL A 69 3.44 11.72 5.16
N MET A 70 4.62 11.12 5.00
CA MET A 70 5.49 11.31 3.84
C MET A 70 4.80 10.91 2.55
N ILE A 71 4.14 9.74 2.52
CA ILE A 71 3.39 9.26 1.35
C ILE A 71 2.21 10.19 1.03
N ALA A 72 1.43 10.59 2.04
CA ALA A 72 0.30 11.48 1.86
C ALA A 72 0.72 12.85 1.30
N THR A 73 1.77 13.43 1.88
CA THR A 73 2.32 14.73 1.45
C THR A 73 2.94 14.66 0.06
N LEU A 74 3.67 13.60 -0.28
CA LEU A 74 4.21 13.38 -1.63
C LEU A 74 3.08 13.32 -2.67
N GLY A 75 1.99 12.60 -2.39
CA GLY A 75 0.82 12.57 -3.26
C GLY A 75 0.19 13.95 -3.43
N MET A 76 0.02 14.70 -2.34
CA MET A 76 -0.51 16.07 -2.36
C MET A 76 0.35 17.03 -3.19
N LEU A 77 1.68 16.91 -3.11
CA LEU A 77 2.64 17.74 -3.87
C LEU A 77 2.69 17.36 -5.36
N ALA A 78 2.65 16.07 -5.68
CA ALA A 78 2.78 15.60 -7.06
C ALA A 78 1.50 15.85 -7.89
N GLY A 79 0.32 15.67 -7.28
CA GLY A 79 -0.97 15.73 -7.95
C GLY A 79 -1.60 17.12 -8.03
N ARG A 80 -2.13 17.47 -9.21
CA ARG A 80 -2.85 18.74 -9.43
C ARG A 80 -4.34 18.69 -9.08
N THR A 81 -4.96 17.51 -9.20
CA THR A 81 -6.37 17.26 -8.86
C THR A 81 -6.46 16.22 -7.75
N TRP A 82 -7.56 16.18 -6.99
CA TRP A 82 -7.73 15.24 -5.88
C TRP A 82 -7.48 13.78 -6.31
N ARG A 83 -8.00 13.40 -7.47
CA ARG A 83 -7.78 12.07 -8.06
C ARG A 83 -6.30 11.80 -8.36
N ARG A 84 -5.56 12.76 -8.93
CA ARG A 84 -4.12 12.60 -9.18
C ARG A 84 -3.31 12.58 -7.89
N ARG A 85 -3.71 13.36 -6.87
CA ARG A 85 -3.06 13.36 -5.55
C ARG A 85 -3.18 12.00 -4.89
N ALA A 86 -4.40 11.47 -4.82
CA ALA A 86 -4.64 10.12 -4.32
C ALA A 86 -3.92 9.06 -5.18
N GLY A 87 -3.90 9.23 -6.51
CA GLY A 87 -3.19 8.33 -7.42
C GLY A 87 -1.68 8.30 -7.19
N TYR A 88 -1.03 9.45 -7.00
CA TYR A 88 0.40 9.52 -6.68
C TYR A 88 0.70 9.00 -5.27
N ALA A 89 -0.17 9.24 -4.29
CA ALA A 89 -0.04 8.64 -2.96
C ALA A 89 -0.12 7.10 -3.03
N ALA A 90 -1.09 6.55 -3.76
CA ALA A 90 -1.24 5.11 -3.94
C ALA A 90 -0.05 4.49 -4.70
N LEU A 91 0.42 5.17 -5.73
CA LEU A 91 1.62 4.76 -6.46
C LEU A 91 2.85 4.71 -5.54
N ALA A 92 3.06 5.77 -4.75
CA ALA A 92 4.17 5.86 -3.82
C ALA A 92 4.08 4.78 -2.73
N PHE A 93 2.91 4.59 -2.14
CA PHE A 93 2.68 3.56 -1.12
C PHE A 93 2.98 2.17 -1.67
N GLY A 94 2.38 1.80 -2.81
CA GLY A 94 2.56 0.47 -3.38
C GLY A 94 4.01 0.21 -3.83
N ALA A 95 4.68 1.22 -4.39
CA ALA A 95 6.10 1.10 -4.73
C ALA A 95 6.96 0.97 -3.46
N TRP A 96 6.72 1.80 -2.45
CA TRP A 96 7.44 1.74 -1.18
C TRP A 96 7.30 0.36 -0.53
N ASP A 97 6.08 -0.19 -0.47
CA ASP A 97 5.77 -1.46 0.18
C ASP A 97 6.50 -2.65 -0.48
N ILE A 98 6.46 -2.73 -1.81
CA ILE A 98 7.15 -3.81 -2.55
C ILE A 98 8.67 -3.69 -2.38
N PHE A 99 9.22 -2.48 -2.58
CA PHE A 99 10.66 -2.28 -2.53
C PHE A 99 11.21 -2.37 -1.11
N TYR A 100 10.39 -2.08 -0.09
CA TYR A 100 10.72 -2.32 1.31
C TYR A 100 11.08 -3.79 1.52
N TYR A 101 10.24 -4.73 1.06
CA TYR A 101 10.53 -6.17 1.15
C TYR A 101 11.72 -6.61 0.29
N VAL A 102 11.89 -6.02 -0.89
CA VAL A 102 13.06 -6.30 -1.74
C VAL A 102 14.35 -5.94 -1.00
N PHE A 103 14.41 -4.74 -0.41
CA PHE A 103 15.61 -4.27 0.28
C PHE A 103 15.81 -4.94 1.63
N LEU A 104 14.74 -5.21 2.36
CA LEU A 104 14.79 -6.01 3.58
C LEU A 104 15.41 -7.38 3.28
N ARG A 105 15.01 -8.03 2.19
CA ARG A 105 15.59 -9.32 1.78
C ARG A 105 17.06 -9.22 1.43
N LEU A 106 17.49 -8.13 0.79
CA LEU A 106 18.90 -7.90 0.47
C LEU A 106 19.75 -7.66 1.73
N ILE A 107 19.20 -6.97 2.73
CA ILE A 107 19.92 -6.56 3.94
C ILE A 107 19.98 -7.69 4.98
N SER A 108 18.85 -8.36 5.22
CA SER A 108 18.71 -9.34 6.32
C SER A 108 18.45 -10.77 5.86
N GLY A 109 18.19 -11.00 4.57
CA GLY A 109 17.72 -12.30 4.07
C GLY A 109 16.22 -12.56 4.31
N TRP A 110 15.50 -11.62 4.92
CA TRP A 110 14.06 -11.72 5.19
C TRP A 110 13.23 -10.85 4.23
N PRO A 111 12.11 -11.34 3.66
CA PRO A 111 11.53 -12.66 3.82
C PRO A 111 12.23 -13.71 2.94
N ARG A 112 12.26 -14.97 3.38
CA ARG A 112 12.81 -16.10 2.63
C ARG A 112 11.84 -16.55 1.54
N THR A 113 10.55 -16.50 1.81
CA THR A 113 9.45 -16.78 0.87
C THR A 113 8.36 -15.72 0.94
N LEU A 114 7.53 -15.60 -0.09
CA LEU A 114 6.39 -14.66 -0.08
C LEU A 114 5.26 -15.11 0.88
N LEU A 115 5.34 -16.31 1.45
CA LEU A 115 4.38 -16.82 2.42
C LEU A 115 4.85 -16.63 3.87
N ASP A 116 6.06 -16.12 4.07
CA ASP A 116 6.57 -15.83 5.40
C ASP A 116 5.74 -14.71 6.03
N TRP A 117 5.46 -14.85 7.33
CA TRP A 117 4.66 -13.92 8.11
C TRP A 117 5.48 -12.71 8.55
N ASP A 118 4.95 -11.51 8.38
CA ASP A 118 5.58 -10.30 8.91
C ASP A 118 4.55 -9.45 9.67
N ILE A 119 5.07 -8.52 10.45
CA ILE A 119 4.32 -7.42 11.05
C ILE A 119 4.37 -6.28 10.02
N LEU A 120 3.23 -6.05 9.36
CA LEU A 120 3.13 -5.13 8.23
C LEU A 120 3.14 -3.67 8.67
N PHE A 121 2.43 -3.38 9.76
CA PHE A 121 2.29 -2.09 10.44
C PHE A 121 1.89 -2.37 11.90
N LEU A 122 2.20 -1.45 12.81
CA LEU A 122 1.75 -1.41 14.20
C LEU A 122 0.52 -0.53 14.41
N LEU A 123 0.20 0.37 13.47
CA LEU A 123 -0.92 1.30 13.57
C LEU A 123 -2.20 0.79 12.90
N PRO A 124 -3.39 0.91 13.54
CA PRO A 124 -3.63 1.25 14.95
C PRO A 124 -3.38 0.07 15.90
N LEU A 125 -3.32 -1.15 15.36
CA LEU A 125 -2.94 -2.39 16.01
C LEU A 125 -1.93 -3.12 15.12
N PRO A 126 -1.15 -4.08 15.63
CA PRO A 126 -0.27 -4.91 14.80
C PRO A 126 -1.02 -5.63 13.69
N TRP A 127 -0.54 -5.47 12.46
CA TRP A 127 -1.07 -6.10 11.25
C TRP A 127 -0.21 -7.32 10.95
N TRP A 128 -0.79 -8.51 11.12
CA TRP A 128 -0.11 -9.75 10.84
C TRP A 128 -0.56 -10.32 9.49
N GLY A 129 0.39 -10.72 8.65
CA GLY A 129 0.06 -11.43 7.43
C GLY A 129 1.27 -11.96 6.67
N PRO A 130 1.05 -12.90 5.74
CA PRO A 130 2.09 -13.35 4.82
C PRO A 130 2.44 -12.23 3.83
N VAL A 131 3.72 -12.06 3.49
CA VAL A 131 4.22 -10.95 2.65
C VAL A 131 3.50 -10.82 1.30
N ILE A 132 2.99 -11.91 0.72
CA ILE A 132 2.23 -11.83 -0.53
C ILE A 132 0.93 -11.04 -0.41
N ALA A 133 0.35 -10.94 0.79
CA ALA A 133 -0.87 -10.18 1.04
C ALA A 133 -0.68 -8.66 0.82
N PRO A 134 0.22 -7.95 1.55
CA PRO A 134 0.49 -6.54 1.29
C PRO A 134 1.03 -6.31 -0.13
N VAL A 135 1.91 -7.18 -0.65
CA VAL A 135 2.42 -7.09 -2.03
C VAL A 135 1.29 -7.12 -3.07
N SER A 136 0.27 -7.96 -2.87
CA SER A 136 -0.90 -8.02 -3.77
C SER A 136 -1.71 -6.72 -3.74
N ILE A 137 -1.90 -6.13 -2.56
CA ILE A 137 -2.56 -4.82 -2.41
C ILE A 137 -1.71 -3.72 -3.06
N ALA A 138 -0.39 -3.73 -2.83
CA ALA A 138 0.55 -2.78 -3.40
C ALA A 138 0.53 -2.78 -4.93
N LEU A 139 0.42 -3.95 -5.58
CA LEU A 139 0.26 -4.06 -7.02
C LEU A 139 -1.04 -3.40 -7.51
N LEU A 140 -2.17 -3.59 -6.81
CA LEU A 140 -3.41 -2.90 -7.14
C LEU A 140 -3.29 -1.39 -6.98
N MET A 141 -2.58 -0.93 -5.94
CA MET A 141 -2.33 0.49 -5.69
C MET A 141 -1.46 1.13 -6.78
N ILE A 142 -0.40 0.44 -7.24
CA ILE A 142 0.44 0.88 -8.36
C ILE A 142 -0.38 0.95 -9.65
N LEU A 143 -1.17 -0.09 -9.92
CA LEU A 143 -2.04 -0.14 -11.10
C LEU A 143 -3.04 1.02 -11.09
N TRP A 144 -3.77 1.19 -9.99
CA TRP A 144 -4.73 2.27 -9.84
C TRP A 144 -4.08 3.64 -9.89
N GLY A 145 -2.96 3.85 -9.19
CA GLY A 145 -2.20 5.09 -9.18
C GLY A 145 -1.69 5.48 -10.57
N THR A 146 -1.23 4.49 -11.35
CA THR A 146 -0.82 4.69 -12.74
C THR A 146 -2.01 5.07 -13.62
N LEU A 147 -3.14 4.37 -13.51
CA LEU A 147 -4.35 4.72 -14.24
C LEU A 147 -4.89 6.10 -13.85
N ALA A 148 -4.86 6.46 -12.57
CA ALA A 148 -5.35 7.72 -12.04
C ALA A 148 -4.52 8.92 -12.51
N THR A 149 -3.20 8.74 -12.65
CA THR A 149 -2.25 9.81 -13.03
C THR A 149 -2.05 9.92 -14.55
N GLN A 150 -2.02 8.79 -15.27
CA GLN A 150 -1.70 8.76 -16.70
C GLN A 150 -2.93 8.84 -17.62
N SER A 151 -4.14 8.58 -17.11
CA SER A 151 -5.35 8.72 -17.92
C SER A 151 -5.80 10.18 -18.01
N ALA A 152 -6.30 10.58 -19.18
CA ALA A 152 -7.09 11.80 -19.28
C ALA A 152 -8.28 11.71 -18.31
N GLU A 153 -8.63 12.82 -17.67
CA GLU A 153 -9.78 12.86 -16.76
C GLU A 153 -11.05 12.59 -17.58
N ALA A 154 -11.50 11.33 -17.57
CA ALA A 154 -12.87 11.01 -17.90
C ALA A 154 -13.69 11.37 -16.66
N ALA A 155 -14.71 12.22 -16.83
CA ALA A 155 -15.72 12.44 -15.80
C ALA A 155 -16.40 11.09 -15.51
N THR A 156 -16.05 10.48 -14.39
CA THR A 156 -16.67 9.23 -13.93
C THR A 156 -17.49 9.54 -12.70
N ASP A 157 -18.80 9.67 -12.87
CA ASP A 157 -19.75 9.95 -11.78
C ASP A 157 -20.11 8.71 -10.94
N ALA A 158 -19.62 7.53 -11.32
CA ALA A 158 -19.92 6.28 -10.63
C ALA A 158 -19.24 6.23 -9.25
N ARG A 159 -20.04 6.32 -8.19
CA ARG A 159 -19.58 6.24 -6.79
C ARG A 159 -19.45 4.80 -6.27
N TRP A 160 -20.13 3.85 -6.90
CA TRP A 160 -20.14 2.44 -6.47
C TRP A 160 -18.75 1.76 -6.48
N PRO A 161 -17.84 1.97 -7.46
CA PRO A 161 -16.54 1.29 -7.44
C PRO A 161 -15.71 1.74 -6.24
N TRP A 162 -15.86 3.01 -5.84
CA TRP A 162 -15.21 3.56 -4.66
C TRP A 162 -15.78 2.99 -3.38
N ALA A 163 -17.10 2.80 -3.29
CA ALA A 163 -17.73 2.15 -2.14
C ALA A 163 -17.21 0.70 -1.98
N LEU A 164 -17.11 -0.06 -3.07
CA LEU A 164 -16.51 -1.39 -3.05
C LEU A 164 -15.03 -1.34 -2.67
N GLY A 165 -14.26 -0.40 -3.23
CA GLY A 165 -12.86 -0.22 -2.88
C GLY A 165 -12.66 0.03 -1.38
N TRP A 166 -13.46 0.93 -0.79
CA TRP A 166 -13.46 1.19 0.65
C TRP A 166 -13.86 -0.03 1.48
N ALA A 167 -14.90 -0.75 1.06
CA ALA A 167 -15.30 -2.00 1.72
C ALA A 167 -14.17 -3.04 1.69
N GLY A 168 -13.47 -3.15 0.56
CA GLY A 168 -12.29 -4.01 0.42
C GLY A 168 -11.15 -3.60 1.34
N ILE A 169 -10.84 -2.30 1.45
CA ILE A 169 -9.82 -1.78 2.39
C ILE A 169 -10.18 -2.14 3.82
N VAL A 170 -11.41 -1.84 4.26
CA VAL A 170 -11.86 -2.15 5.62
C VAL A 170 -11.80 -3.65 5.90
N LEU A 171 -12.18 -4.48 4.93
CA LEU A 171 -12.12 -5.93 5.07
C LEU A 171 -10.69 -6.46 5.16
N ALA A 172 -9.76 -5.94 4.33
CA ALA A 172 -8.35 -6.31 4.39
C ALA A 172 -7.72 -5.91 5.74
N LEU A 173 -7.99 -4.69 6.21
CA LEU A 173 -7.55 -4.22 7.52
C LEU A 173 -8.10 -5.10 8.64
N ALA A 174 -9.38 -5.48 8.58
CA ALA A 174 -9.97 -6.40 9.54
C ALA A 174 -9.30 -7.78 9.53
N VAL A 175 -8.94 -8.30 8.35
CA VAL A 175 -8.18 -9.56 8.23
C VAL A 175 -6.82 -9.47 8.92
N PHE A 176 -6.05 -8.41 8.66
CA PHE A 176 -4.71 -8.26 9.23
C PHE A 176 -4.71 -8.04 10.74
N MET A 177 -5.74 -7.38 11.27
CA MET A 177 -5.85 -7.03 12.70
C MET A 177 -6.65 -8.04 13.52
N ILE A 178 -7.22 -9.09 12.92
CA ILE A 178 -8.22 -9.92 13.63
C ILE A 178 -7.67 -10.57 14.90
N ASP A 179 -6.43 -11.05 14.88
CA ASP A 179 -5.83 -11.72 16.02
C ASP A 179 -5.38 -10.73 17.09
N ALA A 180 -4.81 -9.58 16.68
CA ALA A 180 -4.52 -8.48 17.59
C ALA A 180 -5.79 -7.92 18.26
N TRP A 181 -6.90 -7.83 17.51
CA TRP A 181 -8.19 -7.42 18.06
C TRP A 181 -8.70 -8.45 19.07
N ARG A 182 -8.63 -9.75 18.77
CA ARG A 182 -9.06 -10.80 19.71
C ARG A 182 -8.28 -10.79 21.02
N ALA A 183 -7.02 -10.35 21.00
CA ALA A 183 -6.18 -10.23 22.19
C ALA A 183 -6.37 -8.92 22.97
N LEU A 184 -7.09 -7.92 22.44
CA LEU A 184 -7.34 -6.65 23.13
C LEU A 184 -7.93 -6.80 24.55
N PRO A 185 -8.92 -7.68 24.80
CA PRO A 185 -9.50 -7.85 26.13
C PRO A 185 -8.51 -8.36 27.17
N ASP A 186 -7.48 -9.09 26.73
CA ASP A 186 -6.44 -9.68 27.59
C ASP A 186 -5.30 -8.69 27.92
N GLY A 187 -5.38 -7.47 27.39
CA GLY A 187 -4.46 -6.38 27.69
C GLY A 187 -3.36 -6.18 26.64
N ARG A 188 -2.53 -5.16 26.89
CA ARG A 188 -1.47 -4.74 25.95
C ARG A 188 -0.45 -5.83 25.68
N ASP A 189 -0.04 -6.55 26.72
CA ASP A 189 1.01 -7.57 26.62
C ASP A 189 0.56 -8.74 25.73
N ALA A 190 -0.72 -9.13 25.85
CA ALA A 190 -1.32 -10.14 24.99
C ALA A 190 -1.29 -9.71 23.52
N VAL A 191 -1.62 -8.44 23.21
CA VAL A 191 -1.56 -7.89 21.85
C VAL A 191 -0.14 -7.93 21.28
N LEU A 192 0.87 -7.59 22.08
CA LEU A 192 2.27 -7.60 21.64
C LEU A 192 2.78 -9.03 21.43
N GLN A 193 2.30 -10.00 22.20
CA GLN A 193 2.72 -11.39 22.12
C GLN A 193 1.90 -12.24 21.14
N VAL A 194 0.89 -11.67 20.47
CA VAL A 194 0.11 -12.38 19.44
C VAL A 194 1.03 -12.89 18.35
N LEU A 195 0.95 -14.20 18.08
CA LEU A 195 1.65 -14.88 17.00
C LEU A 195 0.64 -15.73 16.20
N PRO A 196 0.04 -15.21 15.13
CA PRO A 196 -1.02 -15.91 14.39
C PRO A 196 -0.49 -17.09 13.59
N THR A 197 -1.16 -18.23 13.68
CA THR A 197 -0.74 -19.46 12.96
C THR A 197 -1.48 -19.68 11.64
N THR A 198 -2.58 -18.96 11.38
CA THR A 198 -3.41 -19.14 10.19
C THR A 198 -3.83 -17.79 9.61
N PHE A 199 -3.84 -17.68 8.27
CA PHE A 199 -4.26 -16.47 7.57
C PHE A 199 -5.58 -16.73 6.84
N ASN A 200 -6.55 -15.81 6.95
CA ASN A 200 -7.87 -15.97 6.36
C ASN A 200 -7.88 -15.64 4.85
N TRP A 201 -7.30 -16.52 4.03
CA TRP A 201 -7.19 -16.37 2.58
C TRP A 201 -8.52 -16.11 1.86
N PRO A 202 -9.64 -16.80 2.16
CA PRO A 202 -10.91 -16.52 1.49
C PRO A 202 -11.39 -15.08 1.71
N LEU A 203 -11.32 -14.59 2.95
CA LEU A 203 -11.74 -13.23 3.29
C LEU A 203 -10.81 -12.19 2.67
N PHE A 204 -9.49 -12.46 2.69
CA PHE A 204 -8.51 -11.62 2.02
C PHE A 204 -8.73 -11.58 0.49
N GLY A 205 -9.02 -12.71 -0.14
CA GLY A 205 -9.34 -12.79 -1.56
C GLY A 205 -10.57 -11.96 -1.93
N ALA A 206 -11.62 -12.02 -1.09
CA ALA A 206 -12.80 -11.16 -1.25
C ALA A 206 -12.45 -9.67 -1.12
N ALA A 207 -11.62 -9.31 -0.13
CA ALA A 207 -11.14 -7.94 0.04
C ALA A 207 -10.37 -7.45 -1.19
N LEU A 208 -9.46 -8.27 -1.73
CA LEU A 208 -8.66 -7.95 -2.90
C LEU A 208 -9.53 -7.75 -4.16
N LEU A 209 -10.55 -8.58 -4.34
CA LEU A 209 -11.53 -8.43 -5.44
C LEU A 209 -12.32 -7.12 -5.32
N LEU A 210 -12.74 -6.75 -4.12
CA LEU A 210 -13.42 -5.48 -3.87
C LEU A 210 -12.50 -4.29 -4.15
N MET A 211 -11.23 -4.36 -3.73
CA MET A 211 -10.21 -3.34 -4.00
C MET A 211 -9.85 -3.21 -5.49
N ALA A 212 -10.09 -4.25 -6.30
CA ALA A 212 -9.87 -4.20 -7.74
C ALA A 212 -10.96 -3.41 -8.50
N ALA A 213 -12.09 -3.08 -7.88
CA ALA A 213 -13.20 -2.40 -8.55
C ALA A 213 -12.83 -0.99 -9.07
N PRO A 214 -12.20 -0.08 -8.29
CA PRO A 214 -11.75 1.23 -8.80
C PRO A 214 -10.79 1.17 -10.00
N PRO A 215 -9.66 0.39 -9.99
CA PRO A 215 -8.80 0.29 -11.16
C PRO A 215 -9.49 -0.35 -12.35
N ALA A 216 -10.30 -1.40 -12.16
CA ALA A 216 -11.04 -2.03 -13.24
C ALA A 216 -12.02 -1.05 -13.91
N HIS A 217 -12.79 -0.31 -13.11
CA HIS A 217 -13.72 0.70 -13.63
C HIS A 217 -12.99 1.84 -14.35
N THR A 218 -11.88 2.31 -13.79
CA THR A 218 -11.08 3.38 -14.38
C THR A 218 -10.46 2.95 -15.71
N GLY A 219 -9.88 1.75 -15.76
CA GLY A 219 -9.28 1.18 -16.98
C GLY A 219 -10.32 0.95 -18.07
N TRP A 220 -11.48 0.40 -17.70
CA TRP A 220 -12.61 0.21 -18.63
C TRP A 220 -13.10 1.55 -19.20
N SER A 221 -13.28 2.56 -18.35
CA SER A 221 -13.76 3.89 -18.77
C SER A 221 -12.76 4.57 -19.72
N ALA A 222 -11.46 4.46 -19.44
CA ALA A 222 -10.42 4.98 -20.32
C ALA A 222 -10.39 4.26 -21.67
N PHE A 223 -10.55 2.94 -21.68
CA PHE A 223 -10.62 2.14 -22.90
C PHE A 223 -11.86 2.49 -23.75
N ALA A 224 -13.04 2.54 -23.12
CA ALA A 224 -14.30 2.87 -23.78
C ALA A 224 -14.26 4.29 -24.39
N PHE A 225 -13.64 5.24 -23.69
CA PHE A 225 -13.44 6.61 -24.20
C PHE A 225 -12.55 6.64 -25.45
N ARG A 226 -11.40 5.95 -25.44
CA ARG A 226 -10.52 5.84 -26.62
C ARG A 226 -11.26 5.26 -27.82
N ARG A 227 -12.00 4.17 -27.61
CA ARG A 227 -12.79 3.52 -28.68
C ARG A 227 -13.86 4.44 -29.28
N ARG A 228 -14.51 5.28 -28.46
CA ARG A 228 -15.49 6.27 -28.95
C ARG A 228 -14.82 7.39 -29.74
N ARG A 229 -13.65 7.85 -29.30
CA ARG A 229 -12.86 8.88 -30.01
C ARG A 229 -12.43 8.37 -31.39
N ASP A 230 -11.87 7.17 -31.46
CA ASP A 230 -11.39 6.58 -32.71
C ASP A 230 -12.53 6.38 -33.72
N ARG A 231 -13.72 5.95 -33.25
CA ARG A 231 -14.92 5.86 -34.09
C ARG A 231 -15.39 7.21 -34.64
N ARG A 232 -15.27 8.29 -33.85
CA ARG A 232 -15.63 9.65 -34.31
C ARG A 232 -14.61 10.21 -35.29
N SER A 233 -13.31 9.92 -35.12
CA SER A 233 -12.27 10.34 -36.07
C SER A 233 -12.31 9.56 -37.39
N LEU A 234 -12.88 8.35 -37.41
CA LEU A 234 -13.12 7.54 -38.61
C LEU A 234 -14.46 7.84 -39.30
N ALA A 235 -15.23 8.80 -38.80
CA ALA A 235 -16.44 9.32 -39.44
C ALA A 235 -16.24 10.69 -40.16
N PRO A 236 -15.14 10.96 -40.89
CA PRO A 236 -15.11 12.13 -41.76
C PRO A 236 -15.89 11.79 -43.05
N TRP A 237 -16.86 12.65 -43.41
CA TRP A 237 -17.58 12.72 -44.70
C TRP A 237 -18.80 11.79 -44.91
N ARG A 238 -19.89 12.04 -44.17
CA ARG A 238 -21.26 11.73 -44.64
C ARG A 238 -22.21 12.89 -44.34
N ALA A 239 -21.93 14.05 -44.91
CA ALA A 239 -22.90 15.15 -45.06
C ALA A 239 -22.31 16.18 -46.03
N ALA A 240 -22.41 15.89 -47.33
CA ALA A 240 -22.40 16.85 -48.42
C ALA A 240 -23.48 16.40 -49.40
#